data_AF-A0A7S2ANR4-F1
#
_entry.id   AF-A0A7S2ANR4-F1
#
_cell.length_a   1.000
_cell.length_b   1.000
_cell.length_c   1.000
_cell.angle_alpha   90.00
_cell.angle_beta   90.00
_cell.angle_gamma   90.00
#
_symmetry.space_group_name_H-M   'P 1'
#
loop_
_entity.id
_entity.type
_entity.pdbx_description
1 polymer ?
#
loop_
_entity_poly.entity_id
_entity_poly.type
_entity_poly.pdbx_seq_one_letter_code
_entity_poly.pdbx_strand_id
1 'polypeptide(L)'
;MTLLTGNRYQENSYSARSGSGYTATKETKTSDPLCYNGRVVPSLFVIGCQECATSSLWEDAVNHIYGLTTGDYKEHHYWHAGDTGNGDGTLDNYVASFPECDDFSQPLLPSSKEIFAADFDPQMAFEDVPGAIRTSYIDALGQDIIKQLKFVSILRDPVNSTFSYFNHALTEGGLDVEGCDNCCDSSIEGIAACDVTFD
;
A
#
# COMPACT_ATOMS: atom_id res chain seq x y z
N MET A 1 -40.15 16.95 20.40
CA MET A 1 -39.37 15.80 19.90
C MET A 1 -38.10 15.77 20.73
N THR A 2 -38.06 14.83 21.68
CA THR A 2 -37.12 14.80 22.80
C THR A 2 -36.01 13.81 22.48
N LEU A 3 -34.75 14.24 22.51
CA LEU A 3 -33.59 13.36 22.46
C LEU A 3 -33.11 13.07 23.89
N LEU A 4 -33.21 11.80 24.29
CA LEU A 4 -32.69 11.26 25.54
C LEU A 4 -31.35 10.54 25.27
N THR A 5 -30.29 11.14 25.83
CA THR A 5 -29.26 10.57 26.74
C THR A 5 -28.49 9.26 26.45
N GLY A 6 -27.15 9.38 26.62
CA GLY A 6 -26.30 8.45 27.40
C GLY A 6 -25.49 7.44 26.57
N ASN A 7 -24.20 7.15 26.80
CA ASN A 7 -23.40 7.26 28.02
C ASN A 7 -21.88 7.29 27.73
N ARG A 8 -21.19 8.16 28.49
CA ARG A 8 -19.94 7.94 29.25
C ARG A 8 -18.67 7.53 28.50
N TYR A 9 -17.88 8.54 28.13
CA TYR A 9 -16.43 8.45 28.32
C TYR A 9 -16.13 8.59 29.82
N GLN A 10 -15.42 7.61 30.40
CA GLN A 10 -14.93 7.73 31.77
C GLN A 10 -13.76 8.71 31.82
N GLU A 11 -13.91 9.69 32.71
CA GLU A 11 -12.89 10.64 33.13
C GLU A 11 -11.80 9.91 33.91
N ASN A 12 -10.58 9.89 33.38
CA ASN A 12 -9.40 9.71 34.23
C ASN A 12 -9.08 11.08 34.85
N SER A 13 -9.58 11.28 36.06
CA SER A 13 -9.29 12.45 36.88
C SER A 13 -7.85 12.39 37.38
N TYR A 14 -6.96 13.19 36.80
CA TYR A 14 -5.66 13.47 37.39
C TYR A 14 -5.80 14.63 38.38
N SER A 15 -5.52 14.33 39.65
CA SER A 15 -5.42 15.32 40.73
C SER A 15 -4.36 16.36 40.40
N ALA A 16 -4.80 17.60 40.18
CA ALA A 16 -3.94 18.74 39.93
C ALA A 16 -3.17 19.10 41.21
N ARG A 17 -1.88 18.76 41.26
CA ARG A 17 -0.93 19.48 42.12
C ARG A 17 -0.49 20.75 41.39
N SER A 18 -0.92 21.87 41.94
CA SER A 18 -0.45 23.23 41.66
C SER A 18 1.08 23.30 41.63
N GLY A 19 1.63 23.74 40.50
CA GLY A 19 3.07 23.95 40.34
C GLY A 19 3.42 24.44 38.94
N SER A 20 3.58 25.75 38.80
CA SER A 20 4.41 26.49 37.83
C SER A 20 4.38 26.07 36.35
N GLY A 21 3.96 27.03 35.51
CA GLY A 21 3.78 26.92 34.06
C GLY A 21 4.79 26.07 33.29
N TYR A 22 4.27 25.07 32.60
CA TYR A 22 4.84 24.49 31.39
C TYR A 22 3.71 24.39 30.36
N THR A 23 3.79 25.19 29.30
CA THR A 23 3.08 24.90 28.05
C THR A 23 3.64 23.61 27.50
N ALA A 24 2.97 22.49 27.78
CA ALA A 24 3.23 21.23 27.11
C ALA A 24 2.68 21.33 25.68
N THR A 25 3.48 21.87 24.76
CA THR A 25 3.35 21.50 23.36
C THR A 25 3.62 20.01 23.28
N LYS A 26 2.57 19.21 23.02
CA LYS A 26 2.71 17.82 22.64
C LYS A 26 3.43 17.82 21.30
N GLU A 27 4.76 17.79 21.32
CA GLU A 27 5.55 17.46 20.14
C GLU A 27 5.05 16.11 19.64
N THR A 28 4.31 16.13 18.54
CA THR A 28 4.15 14.95 17.70
C THR A 28 5.54 14.62 17.21
N LYS A 29 6.24 13.74 17.93
CA LYS A 29 7.52 13.21 17.52
C LYS A 29 7.28 12.53 16.18
N THR A 30 7.65 13.20 15.09
CA THR A 30 7.63 12.61 13.76
C THR A 30 8.58 11.41 13.80
N SER A 31 8.09 10.25 13.35
CA SER A 31 8.87 9.02 13.37
C SER A 31 10.05 9.20 12.41
N ASP A 32 11.26 8.95 12.90
CA ASP A 32 12.44 8.91 12.02
C ASP A 32 12.19 7.94 10.85
N PRO A 33 12.77 8.18 9.67
CA PRO A 33 12.62 7.30 8.51
C PRO A 33 13.00 5.86 8.88
N LEU A 34 12.25 4.90 8.36
CA LEU A 34 12.61 3.51 8.52
C LEU A 34 13.71 3.15 7.53
N CYS A 35 14.87 2.75 8.03
CA CYS A 35 16.06 2.53 7.23
C CYS A 35 16.55 1.08 7.30
N TYR A 36 16.96 0.54 6.16
CA TYR A 36 17.69 -0.72 6.04
C TYR A 36 18.86 -0.50 5.09
N ASN A 37 20.08 -0.85 5.54
CA ASN A 37 21.31 -0.70 4.75
C ASN A 37 21.48 0.68 4.08
N GLY A 38 21.14 1.74 4.81
CA GLY A 38 21.28 3.13 4.36
C GLY A 38 20.08 3.67 3.60
N ARG A 39 19.15 2.83 3.16
CA ARG A 39 18.01 3.21 2.31
C ARG A 39 16.69 3.24 3.07
N VAL A 40 15.80 4.14 2.64
CA VAL A 40 14.44 4.20 3.18
C VAL A 40 13.69 2.96 2.72
N VAL A 41 13.11 2.22 3.66
CA VAL A 41 12.27 1.07 3.32
C VAL A 41 10.80 1.41 3.45
N PRO A 42 9.93 0.84 2.60
CA PRO A 42 8.50 1.07 2.70
C PRO A 42 7.94 0.75 4.07
N SER A 43 7.22 1.70 4.65
CA SER A 43 6.41 1.50 5.86
C SER A 43 4.91 1.54 5.56
N LEU A 44 4.54 2.02 4.37
CA LEU A 44 3.19 2.01 3.84
C LEU A 44 3.12 1.06 2.63
N PHE A 45 2.17 0.15 2.64
CA PHE A 45 1.90 -0.75 1.53
C PHE A 45 0.45 -0.54 1.11
N VAL A 46 0.25 -0.12 -0.14
CA VAL A 46 -1.09 -0.09 -0.74
C VAL A 46 -1.29 -1.42 -1.45
N ILE A 47 -2.02 -2.31 -0.79
CA ILE A 47 -2.25 -3.69 -1.22
C ILE A 47 -3.63 -3.83 -1.87
N GLY A 48 -3.63 -4.22 -3.14
CA GLY A 48 -4.83 -4.52 -3.92
C GLY A 48 -5.95 -3.48 -3.97
N CYS A 49 -7.08 -3.84 -4.59
CA CYS A 49 -7.14 -4.84 -5.67
C CYS A 49 -6.64 -4.25 -7.00
N GLN A 50 -6.26 -5.11 -7.97
CA GLN A 50 -6.09 -4.65 -9.34
C GLN A 50 -7.38 -4.00 -9.83
N GLU A 51 -7.26 -2.97 -10.65
CA GLU A 51 -8.40 -2.19 -11.17
C GLU A 51 -9.24 -1.45 -10.11
N CYS A 52 -8.67 -1.26 -8.92
CA CYS A 52 -9.30 -0.56 -7.80
C CYS A 52 -8.72 0.85 -7.58
N ALA A 53 -8.19 1.47 -8.65
CA ALA A 53 -7.66 2.83 -8.69
C ALA A 53 -6.41 3.08 -7.81
N THR A 54 -5.56 2.07 -7.64
CA THR A 54 -4.25 2.21 -6.96
C THR A 54 -3.35 3.23 -7.65
N SER A 55 -3.35 3.28 -8.99
CA SER A 55 -2.61 4.29 -9.76
C SER A 55 -3.08 5.72 -9.49
N SER A 56 -4.40 5.95 -9.46
CA SER A 56 -4.94 7.28 -9.15
C SER A 56 -4.64 7.71 -7.71
N LEU A 57 -4.70 6.78 -6.75
CA LEU A 57 -4.28 7.06 -5.39
C LEU A 57 -2.78 7.39 -5.33
N TRP A 58 -1.94 6.64 -6.03
CA TRP A 58 -0.51 6.91 -6.11
C TRP A 58 -0.22 8.28 -6.68
N GLU A 59 -0.81 8.64 -7.82
CA GLU A 59 -0.66 9.96 -8.44
C GLU A 59 -1.04 11.09 -7.48
N ASP A 60 -2.17 10.96 -6.79
CA ASP A 60 -2.59 11.97 -5.81
C ASP A 60 -1.64 12.01 -4.60
N ALA A 61 -1.21 10.84 -4.13
CA ALA A 61 -0.34 10.69 -2.97
C ALA A 61 1.04 11.32 -3.20
N VAL A 62 1.72 11.01 -4.31
CA VAL A 62 3.06 11.56 -4.57
C VAL A 62 3.05 13.08 -4.81
N ASN A 63 1.92 13.63 -5.22
CA ASN A 63 1.76 15.06 -5.45
C ASN A 63 1.38 15.85 -4.18
N HIS A 64 0.69 15.22 -3.22
CA HIS A 64 0.11 15.92 -2.08
C HIS A 64 0.58 15.44 -0.72
N ILE A 65 1.11 14.23 -0.61
CA ILE A 65 1.64 13.69 0.64
C ILE A 65 3.11 14.06 0.76
N TYR A 66 3.34 14.98 1.68
CA TYR A 66 4.65 15.47 2.03
C TYR A 66 5.58 14.33 2.50
N GLY A 67 6.80 14.28 1.96
CA GLY A 67 7.83 13.30 2.34
C GLY A 67 7.60 11.87 1.82
N LEU A 68 6.55 11.64 1.03
CA LEU A 68 6.31 10.34 0.41
C LEU A 68 7.32 10.10 -0.73
N THR A 69 7.93 8.92 -0.73
CA THR A 69 8.67 8.39 -1.89
C THR A 69 8.15 7.00 -2.25
N THR A 70 8.19 6.67 -3.53
CA THR A 70 7.99 5.29 -4.00
C THR A 70 9.27 4.75 -4.65
N GLY A 71 10.43 5.38 -4.44
CA GLY A 71 11.63 5.00 -5.20
C GLY A 71 11.45 5.24 -6.69
N ASP A 72 12.04 4.37 -7.52
CA ASP A 72 12.04 4.51 -8.97
C ASP A 72 10.71 4.15 -9.65
N TYR A 73 9.84 3.40 -8.97
CA TYR A 73 8.62 2.84 -9.56
C TYR A 73 7.40 2.99 -8.65
N LYS A 74 6.21 2.95 -9.23
CA LYS A 74 4.95 2.83 -8.47
C LYS A 74 4.81 1.44 -7.84
N GLU A 75 5.02 0.43 -8.66
CA GLU A 75 4.85 -0.99 -8.38
C GLU A 75 6.22 -1.66 -8.43
N HIS A 76 6.65 -2.27 -7.32
CA HIS A 76 7.93 -2.99 -7.28
C HIS A 76 7.80 -4.47 -7.58
N HIS A 77 6.59 -5.06 -7.49
CA HIS A 77 6.37 -6.47 -7.81
C HIS A 77 7.27 -7.47 -7.06
N TYR A 78 7.91 -7.04 -5.97
CA TYR A 78 8.89 -7.85 -5.25
C TYR A 78 8.21 -8.91 -4.37
N TRP A 79 7.05 -8.59 -3.79
CA TRP A 79 6.43 -9.43 -2.77
C TRP A 79 5.44 -10.47 -3.30
N HIS A 80 5.00 -10.39 -4.57
CA HIS A 80 4.07 -11.37 -5.14
C HIS A 80 4.82 -12.47 -5.92
N ALA A 81 4.26 -13.67 -5.92
CA ALA A 81 4.92 -14.86 -6.44
C ALA A 81 5.04 -14.83 -7.97
N GLY A 82 6.27 -14.76 -8.48
CA GLY A 82 6.58 -14.98 -9.90
C GLY A 82 7.46 -13.93 -10.54
N ASP A 83 7.55 -12.72 -9.97
CA ASP A 83 8.39 -11.68 -10.54
C ASP A 83 9.85 -11.78 -10.06
N THR A 84 10.61 -12.63 -10.75
CA THR A 84 12.08 -12.66 -10.65
C THR A 84 12.75 -11.45 -11.32
N GLY A 85 11.98 -10.48 -11.82
CA GLY A 85 12.48 -9.25 -12.43
C GLY A 85 13.32 -8.40 -11.48
N ASN A 86 13.10 -8.54 -10.17
CA ASN A 86 13.84 -7.84 -9.13
C ASN A 86 14.76 -8.77 -8.33
N GLY A 87 15.86 -9.17 -9.00
CA GLY A 87 17.11 -9.60 -8.38
C GLY A 87 17.11 -10.96 -7.68
N ASP A 88 17.86 -11.08 -6.59
CA ASP A 88 18.11 -12.32 -5.86
C ASP A 88 17.05 -12.65 -4.79
N GLY A 89 15.95 -11.89 -4.76
CA GLY A 89 14.88 -12.05 -3.78
C GLY A 89 15.26 -11.62 -2.36
N THR A 90 16.31 -10.79 -2.21
CA THR A 90 16.71 -10.22 -0.92
C THR A 90 16.06 -8.86 -0.66
N LEU A 91 15.88 -8.53 0.62
CA LEU A 91 15.40 -7.21 1.02
C LEU A 91 16.36 -6.10 0.55
N ASP A 92 17.65 -6.40 0.43
CA ASP A 92 18.65 -5.47 -0.11
C ASP A 92 18.33 -5.09 -1.56
N ASN A 93 17.97 -6.07 -2.38
CA ASN A 93 17.59 -5.80 -3.76
C ASN A 93 16.25 -5.04 -3.83
N TYR A 94 15.29 -5.37 -2.97
CA TYR A 94 14.03 -4.62 -2.89
C TYR A 94 14.24 -3.15 -2.59
N VAL A 95 15.11 -2.82 -1.63
CA VAL A 95 15.29 -1.44 -1.18
C VAL A 95 16.20 -0.62 -2.09
N ALA A 96 16.86 -1.25 -3.06
CA ALA A 96 17.83 -0.59 -3.94
C ALA A 96 17.22 0.51 -4.82
N SER A 97 15.93 0.44 -5.14
CA SER A 97 15.20 1.48 -5.89
C SER A 97 14.79 2.68 -5.02
N PHE A 98 14.95 2.60 -3.69
CA PHE A 98 14.54 3.65 -2.76
C PHE A 98 15.71 4.58 -2.43
N PRO A 99 15.44 5.87 -2.10
CA PRO A 99 16.49 6.83 -1.79
C PRO A 99 17.26 6.46 -0.51
N GLU A 100 18.47 6.98 -0.40
CA GLU A 100 19.23 6.93 0.85
C GLU A 100 18.50 7.70 1.95
N CYS A 101 18.61 7.25 3.20
CA CYS A 101 17.92 7.84 4.35
C CYS A 101 18.41 9.26 4.70
N ASP A 102 19.59 9.64 4.22
CA ASP A 102 20.15 10.99 4.35
C ASP A 102 20.01 11.81 3.06
N ASP A 103 19.41 11.25 2.01
CA ASP A 103 19.14 11.96 0.75
C ASP A 103 17.85 12.78 0.85
N PHE A 104 18.00 13.99 1.41
CA PHE A 104 16.95 15.00 1.48
C PHE A 104 16.82 15.81 0.18
N SER A 105 17.29 15.32 -0.97
CA SER A 105 17.16 16.05 -2.25
C SER A 105 15.86 15.74 -3.02
N GLN A 106 15.14 14.70 -2.61
CA GLN A 106 13.86 14.23 -3.18
C GLN A 106 12.69 14.45 -2.18
N PRO A 107 11.43 14.44 -2.63
CA PRO A 107 10.55 15.55 -3.00
C PRO A 107 9.89 16.32 -1.83
N LEU A 108 9.44 17.56 -2.14
CA LEU A 108 8.56 18.47 -1.36
C LEU A 108 8.94 18.64 0.12
N LEU A 109 9.75 19.66 0.47
CA LEU A 109 10.31 19.89 1.82
C LEU A 109 9.83 21.21 2.47
N PRO A 110 9.78 21.32 3.82
CA PRO A 110 10.89 21.96 4.51
C PRO A 110 11.77 20.97 5.28
N SER A 111 13.08 21.12 5.07
CA SER A 111 14.18 20.72 5.93
C SER A 111 13.90 19.61 6.97
N SER A 112 14.49 18.44 6.72
CA SER A 112 14.84 17.40 7.68
C SER A 112 13.80 16.31 7.99
N LYS A 113 14.25 15.06 7.82
CA LYS A 113 13.84 13.82 8.53
C LYS A 113 12.46 13.22 8.29
N GLU A 114 11.64 13.76 7.40
CA GLU A 114 10.25 13.29 7.25
C GLU A 114 10.01 12.44 5.99
N ILE A 115 11.04 11.73 5.51
CA ILE A 115 10.88 10.82 4.37
C ILE A 115 10.28 9.50 4.87
N PHE A 116 9.26 9.02 4.19
CA PHE A 116 8.79 7.65 4.33
C PHE A 116 8.46 7.06 2.96
N ALA A 117 8.72 5.76 2.81
CA ALA A 117 8.50 5.08 1.55
C ALA A 117 7.16 4.33 1.55
N ALA A 118 6.59 4.20 0.35
CA ALA A 118 5.44 3.36 0.10
C ALA A 118 5.60 2.53 -1.16
N ASP A 119 4.97 1.36 -1.17
CA ASP A 119 4.85 0.49 -2.35
C ASP A 119 3.37 0.34 -2.72
N PHE A 120 3.04 0.67 -3.97
CA PHE A 120 1.67 0.72 -4.47
C PHE A 120 1.41 -0.44 -5.42
N ASP A 121 1.47 -1.66 -4.90
CA ASP A 121 1.32 -2.86 -5.70
C ASP A 121 -0.03 -3.59 -5.47
N PRO A 122 -0.94 -3.53 -6.46
CA PRO A 122 -2.24 -4.17 -6.36
C PRO A 122 -2.17 -5.71 -6.32
N GLN A 123 -1.06 -6.33 -6.73
CA GLN A 123 -0.88 -7.78 -6.69
C GLN A 123 -0.49 -8.28 -5.29
N MET A 124 -0.13 -7.39 -4.36
CA MET A 124 0.13 -7.75 -2.95
C MET A 124 -1.11 -8.15 -2.15
N ALA A 125 -2.31 -8.12 -2.73
CA ALA A 125 -3.53 -8.60 -2.07
C ALA A 125 -3.77 -10.11 -2.23
N PHE A 126 -2.97 -10.79 -3.06
CA PHE A 126 -3.01 -12.23 -3.18
C PHE A 126 -2.07 -12.89 -2.15
N GLU A 127 -2.39 -14.13 -1.74
CA GLU A 127 -1.59 -14.91 -0.79
C GLU A 127 -1.38 -14.23 0.59
N ASP A 128 -0.39 -14.70 1.36
CA ASP A 128 -0.01 -14.10 2.65
C ASP A 128 1.14 -13.08 2.50
N VAL A 129 1.06 -12.23 1.48
CA VAL A 129 2.06 -11.18 1.22
C VAL A 129 2.28 -10.27 2.44
N PRO A 130 1.24 -9.78 3.15
CA PRO A 130 1.46 -9.02 4.38
C PRO A 130 2.22 -9.80 5.46
N GLY A 131 2.00 -11.12 5.56
CA GLY A 131 2.77 -12.00 6.45
C GLY A 131 4.23 -12.13 6.04
N ALA A 132 4.51 -12.25 4.73
CA ALA A 132 5.86 -12.29 4.17
C ALA A 132 6.64 -10.99 4.39
N ILE A 133 6.01 -9.85 4.13
CA ILE A 133 6.56 -8.51 4.43
C ILE A 133 6.90 -8.40 5.91
N ARG A 134 5.94 -8.74 6.78
CA ARG A 134 6.12 -8.68 8.23
C ARG A 134 7.30 -9.53 8.69
N THR A 135 7.43 -10.76 8.18
CA THR A 135 8.50 -11.69 8.56
C THR A 135 9.86 -11.14 8.12
N SER A 136 9.97 -10.73 6.86
CA SER A 136 11.22 -10.20 6.30
C SER A 136 11.68 -8.93 7.02
N TYR A 137 10.75 -8.04 7.38
CA TYR A 137 11.06 -6.82 8.14
C TYR A 137 11.47 -7.11 9.58
N ILE A 138 10.86 -8.10 10.24
CA ILE A 138 11.27 -8.53 11.59
C ILE A 138 12.69 -9.07 11.55
N ASP A 139 13.01 -9.92 10.57
CA ASP A 139 14.31 -10.55 10.44
C ASP A 139 15.41 -9.52 10.16
N ALA A 140 15.09 -8.49 9.38
CA ALA A 140 16.02 -7.43 9.00
C ALA A 140 16.17 -6.29 10.04
N LEU A 141 15.07 -5.88 10.69
CA LEU A 141 14.99 -4.62 11.46
C LEU A 141 14.56 -4.83 12.92
N GLY A 142 14.18 -6.05 13.31
CA GLY A 142 13.75 -6.40 14.65
C GLY A 142 12.24 -6.24 14.88
N GLN A 143 11.75 -6.88 15.94
CA GLN A 143 10.31 -7.04 16.23
C GLN A 143 9.54 -5.73 16.43
N ASP A 144 10.18 -4.67 16.91
CA ASP A 144 9.50 -3.41 17.18
C ASP A 144 8.99 -2.72 15.90
N ILE A 145 9.49 -3.14 14.73
CA ILE A 145 9.14 -2.45 13.48
C ILE A 145 7.70 -2.65 13.04
N ILE A 146 7.06 -3.72 13.49
CA ILE A 146 5.70 -4.10 13.10
C ILE A 146 4.69 -2.97 13.37
N LYS A 147 4.91 -2.17 14.41
CA LYS A 147 4.02 -1.04 14.76
C LYS A 147 4.07 0.10 13.74
N GLN A 148 5.13 0.17 12.95
CA GLN A 148 5.34 1.20 11.93
C GLN A 148 4.79 0.79 10.57
N LEU A 149 4.64 -0.52 10.31
CA LEU A 149 4.05 -1.00 9.06
C LEU A 149 2.55 -0.64 8.98
N LYS A 150 2.13 -0.20 7.81
CA LYS A 150 0.76 0.18 7.46
C LYS A 150 0.39 -0.51 6.16
N PHE A 151 -0.77 -1.17 6.16
CA PHE A 151 -1.35 -1.79 4.98
C PHE A 151 -2.67 -1.09 4.70
N VAL A 152 -2.81 -0.58 3.48
CA VAL A 152 -4.04 0.06 2.99
C VAL A 152 -4.52 -0.78 1.84
N SER A 153 -5.80 -1.16 1.85
CA SER A 153 -6.40 -1.83 0.70
C SER A 153 -7.51 -0.97 0.12
N ILE A 154 -7.51 -0.84 -1.21
CA ILE A 154 -8.56 -0.15 -1.93
C ILE A 154 -9.50 -1.19 -2.50
N LEU A 155 -10.76 -1.11 -2.09
CA LEU A 155 -11.80 -2.03 -2.56
C LEU A 155 -12.71 -1.29 -3.53
N ARG A 156 -13.04 -1.96 -4.62
CA ARG A 156 -14.05 -1.54 -5.59
C ARG A 156 -15.19 -2.55 -5.57
N ASP A 157 -16.37 -2.13 -6.04
CA ASP A 157 -17.44 -3.06 -6.35
C ASP A 157 -16.91 -4.21 -7.23
N PRO A 158 -17.07 -5.48 -6.81
CA PRO A 158 -16.37 -6.60 -7.43
C PRO A 158 -16.79 -6.82 -8.88
N VAL A 159 -18.06 -6.56 -9.23
CA VAL A 159 -18.54 -6.69 -10.61
C VAL A 159 -17.84 -5.66 -11.51
N ASN A 160 -17.77 -4.41 -11.05
CA ASN A 160 -17.08 -3.35 -11.79
C ASN A 160 -15.57 -3.58 -11.85
N SER A 161 -14.96 -4.11 -10.79
CA SER A 161 -13.53 -4.45 -10.78
C SER A 161 -13.21 -5.53 -11.80
N THR A 162 -13.97 -6.63 -11.82
CA THR A 162 -13.80 -7.72 -12.77
C THR A 162 -14.02 -7.25 -14.21
N PHE A 163 -15.04 -6.41 -14.44
CA PHE A 163 -15.28 -5.86 -15.78
C PHE A 163 -14.14 -4.93 -16.24
N SER A 164 -13.59 -4.12 -15.32
CA SER A 164 -12.41 -3.29 -15.61
C SER A 164 -11.21 -4.16 -15.99
N TYR A 165 -10.96 -5.24 -15.23
CA TYR A 165 -9.86 -6.17 -15.48
C TYR A 165 -9.99 -6.85 -16.84
N PHE A 166 -11.20 -7.31 -17.19
CA PHE A 166 -11.49 -7.88 -18.50
C PHE A 166 -11.15 -6.91 -19.65
N ASN A 167 -11.57 -5.65 -19.55
CA ASN A 167 -11.25 -4.65 -20.58
C ASN A 167 -9.76 -4.33 -20.64
N HIS A 168 -9.08 -4.29 -19.50
CA HIS A 168 -7.63 -4.12 -19.44
C HIS A 168 -6.91 -5.27 -20.15
N ALA A 169 -7.20 -6.51 -19.78
CA ALA A 169 -6.60 -7.70 -20.39
C ALA A 169 -6.90 -7.83 -21.90
N LEU A 170 -8.11 -7.46 -22.34
CA LEU A 170 -8.42 -7.34 -23.77
C LEU A 170 -7.54 -6.30 -24.48
N THR A 171 -7.36 -5.13 -23.87
CA THR A 171 -6.61 -4.03 -24.47
C THR A 171 -5.11 -4.34 -24.54
N GLU A 172 -4.59 -5.05 -23.55
CA GLU A 172 -3.18 -5.48 -23.51
C GLU A 172 -2.90 -6.75 -24.32
N GLY A 173 -3.95 -7.39 -24.87
CA GLY A 173 -3.82 -8.64 -25.62
C GLY A 173 -3.59 -9.87 -24.74
N GLY A 174 -3.80 -9.76 -23.42
CA GLY A 174 -3.80 -10.89 -22.49
C GLY A 174 -5.07 -11.74 -22.54
N LEU A 175 -6.11 -11.28 -23.24
CA LEU A 175 -7.29 -12.07 -23.58
C LEU A 175 -7.51 -12.02 -25.10
N ASP A 176 -7.44 -13.19 -25.74
CA ASP A 176 -7.86 -13.35 -27.13
C ASP A 176 -9.33 -13.75 -27.18
N VAL A 177 -10.14 -12.90 -27.80
CA VAL A 177 -11.56 -13.16 -28.05
C VAL A 177 -11.88 -13.23 -29.55
N GLU A 178 -10.86 -13.21 -30.41
CA GLU A 178 -11.04 -13.41 -31.85
C GLU A 178 -11.61 -14.82 -32.12
N GLY A 179 -12.75 -14.88 -32.82
CA GLY A 179 -13.47 -16.12 -33.09
C GLY A 179 -14.51 -16.53 -32.04
N CYS A 180 -14.68 -15.74 -30.96
CA CYS A 180 -15.79 -15.96 -30.04
C CYS A 180 -17.08 -15.28 -30.51
N ASP A 181 -17.74 -15.87 -31.50
CA ASP A 181 -18.98 -15.33 -32.07
C ASP A 181 -20.17 -15.32 -31.06
N ASN A 182 -20.08 -16.08 -29.96
CA ASN A 182 -21.16 -16.31 -28.98
C ASN A 182 -20.78 -16.05 -27.51
N CYS A 183 -19.70 -15.31 -27.22
CA CYS A 183 -19.28 -14.98 -25.83
C CYS A 183 -20.32 -14.20 -25.00
N CYS A 184 -21.41 -13.75 -25.62
CA CYS A 184 -22.50 -13.02 -24.97
C CYS A 184 -23.83 -13.78 -24.94
N ASP A 185 -23.87 -15.09 -25.24
CA ASP A 185 -25.06 -15.86 -24.89
C ASP A 185 -25.19 -15.92 -23.37
N SER A 186 -26.07 -15.07 -22.83
CA SER A 186 -26.37 -14.95 -21.40
C SER A 186 -26.95 -16.22 -20.76
N SER A 187 -27.09 -17.31 -21.53
CA SER A 187 -27.42 -18.61 -21.01
C SER A 187 -26.26 -19.18 -20.18
N ILE A 188 -26.57 -19.85 -19.07
CA ILE A 188 -25.57 -20.54 -18.24
C ILE A 188 -24.77 -21.57 -19.06
N GLU A 189 -25.38 -22.14 -20.09
CA GLU A 189 -24.74 -23.08 -21.02
C GLU A 189 -23.76 -22.38 -21.97
N GLY A 190 -24.08 -21.17 -22.46
CA GLY A 190 -23.19 -20.35 -23.28
C GLY A 190 -21.95 -19.86 -22.52
N ILE A 191 -22.11 -19.47 -21.26
CA ILE A 191 -20.99 -19.06 -20.38
C ILE A 191 -20.09 -20.25 -20.04
N ALA A 192 -20.66 -21.45 -19.82
CA ALA A 192 -19.88 -22.65 -19.54
C ALA A 192 -19.16 -23.24 -20.79
N ALA A 193 -19.63 -22.89 -22.00
CA ALA A 193 -19.02 -23.30 -23.27
C ALA A 193 -17.93 -22.33 -23.77
N CYS A 194 -17.85 -21.12 -23.20
CA CYS A 194 -16.74 -20.22 -23.42
C CYS A 194 -15.53 -20.70 -22.62
N ASP A 195 -14.71 -21.54 -23.26
CA ASP A 195 -13.40 -21.93 -22.74
C ASP A 195 -12.45 -20.73 -22.88
N VAL A 196 -12.67 -19.70 -22.05
CA VAL A 196 -11.78 -18.57 -21.94
C VAL A 196 -10.56 -19.07 -21.19
N THR A 197 -9.55 -19.46 -21.94
CA THR A 197 -8.25 -19.80 -21.37
C THR A 197 -7.57 -18.50 -20.96
N PHE A 198 -7.30 -18.39 -19.66
CA PHE A 198 -6.41 -17.36 -19.12
C PHE A 198 -5.00 -17.93 -19.25
N ASP A 199 -4.18 -17.37 -20.14
CA ASP A 199 -2.74 -17.67 -20.21
C ASP A 199 -1.98 -17.08 -19.01
#